data_AF-A0AAW9KWU8-F1
#
_entry.id   AF-A0AAW9KWU8-F1
#
_cell.length_a   1.000
_cell.length_b   1.000
_cell.length_c   1.000
_cell.angle_alpha   90.00
_cell.angle_beta   90.00
_cell.angle_gamma   90.00
#
_symmetry.space_group_name_H-M   'P 1'
#
loop_
_entity.id
_entity.type
_entity.pdbx_description
1 polymer ?
#
loop_
_entity_poly.entity_id
_entity_poly.type
_entity_poly.pdbx_seq_one_letter_code
_entity_poly.pdbx_strand_id
1 'polypeptide(L)'
;MVGGERELDPGGRLGPLAPPLFFIEGSFQHDAVGFATTGFWLFLAGIVALSFAFTWIYNNTERSILGIIVFHGWVNFTAETIVAPDPLYYGLWFVLAGAIVAIWGAETMSNAPEMPHPPLPSNP
;
A
#
# COMPACT_ATOMS: atom_id res chain seq x y z
N MET A 1 32.82 10.38 9.75
CA MET A 1 32.53 11.81 9.49
C MET A 1 33.25 12.22 8.22
N VAL A 2 32.56 12.25 7.08
CA VAL A 2 32.82 13.19 5.98
C VAL A 2 31.46 13.40 5.33
N GLY A 3 30.93 14.61 5.45
CA GLY A 3 29.66 15.01 4.87
C GLY A 3 29.79 15.17 3.36
N GLY A 4 28.87 14.54 2.63
CA GLY A 4 28.53 14.95 1.27
C GLY A 4 27.39 15.95 1.39
N GLU A 5 27.73 17.23 1.46
CA GLU A 5 26.76 18.31 1.42
C GLU A 5 26.03 18.26 0.07
N ARG A 6 24.72 18.06 0.10
CA ARG A 6 23.89 18.27 -1.09
C ARG A 6 23.85 19.77 -1.32
N GLU A 7 24.65 20.24 -2.25
CA GLU A 7 24.59 21.61 -2.74
C GLU A 7 23.18 21.89 -3.25
N LEU A 8 22.46 22.76 -2.54
CA LEU A 8 21.14 23.22 -2.95
C LEU A 8 21.35 24.20 -4.11
N ASP A 9 20.92 23.80 -5.31
CA ASP A 9 20.93 24.63 -6.51
C ASP A 9 20.25 26.00 -6.21
N PRO A 10 20.97 27.13 -6.35
CA PRO A 10 20.42 28.47 -6.07
C PRO A 10 19.34 28.91 -7.07
N GLY A 11 19.02 28.10 -8.08
CA GLY A 11 18.15 28.42 -9.19
C GLY A 11 16.66 28.12 -9.03
N GLY A 12 16.13 27.79 -7.84
CA GLY A 12 14.67 27.69 -7.59
C GLY A 12 13.88 26.78 -8.55
N ARG A 13 14.55 25.90 -9.30
CA ARG A 13 13.90 24.90 -10.13
C ARG A 13 13.51 23.79 -9.19
N LEU A 14 12.20 23.55 -9.05
CA LEU A 14 11.69 22.29 -8.55
C LEU A 14 12.48 21.20 -9.28
N GLY A 15 13.29 20.43 -8.54
CA GLY A 15 14.03 19.31 -9.10
C GLY A 15 13.09 18.42 -9.93
N PRO A 16 13.61 17.67 -10.91
CA PRO A 16 12.78 16.82 -11.77
C PRO A 16 11.78 16.05 -10.91
N LEU A 17 10.49 16.11 -11.30
CA LEU A 17 9.38 15.37 -10.67
C LEU A 17 9.93 14.02 -10.20
N ALA A 18 9.87 13.74 -8.90
CA ALA A 18 10.54 12.59 -8.30
C ALA A 18 10.30 11.35 -9.19
N PRO A 19 11.35 10.80 -9.84
CA PRO A 19 11.17 9.67 -10.72
C PRO A 19 10.58 8.51 -9.90
N PRO A 20 9.74 7.63 -10.49
CA PRO A 20 9.21 6.48 -9.77
C PRO A 20 10.33 5.72 -9.05
N LEU A 21 10.06 5.19 -7.85
CA LEU A 21 11.09 4.57 -7.00
C LEU A 21 11.94 3.52 -7.74
N PHE A 22 11.37 2.82 -8.72
CA PHE A 22 12.07 1.90 -9.62
C PHE A 22 13.26 2.49 -10.39
N PHE A 23 13.45 3.81 -10.40
CA PHE A 23 14.55 4.52 -11.08
C PHE A 23 15.46 5.29 -10.09
N ILE A 24 15.30 5.06 -8.78
CA ILE A 24 16.12 5.69 -7.74
C ILE A 24 17.02 4.63 -7.12
N GLU A 25 18.33 4.72 -7.36
CA GLU A 25 19.35 3.87 -6.73
C GLU A 25 19.26 3.95 -5.20
N GLY A 26 19.43 2.81 -4.52
CA GLY A 26 19.29 2.72 -3.07
C GLY A 26 17.86 2.52 -2.58
N SER A 27 16.86 2.48 -3.49
CA SER A 27 15.49 2.10 -3.14
C SER A 27 15.28 0.59 -3.30
N PHE A 28 14.38 0.02 -2.49
CA PHE A 28 14.00 -1.40 -2.60
C PHE A 28 13.46 -1.74 -4.00
N GLN A 29 12.64 -0.86 -4.58
CA GLN A 29 12.03 -1.06 -5.89
C GLN A 29 13.08 -1.13 -7.01
N HIS A 30 14.12 -0.29 -6.96
CA HIS A 30 15.21 -0.34 -7.93
C HIS A 30 16.15 -1.53 -7.67
N ASP A 31 16.65 -1.66 -6.44
CA ASP A 31 17.78 -2.55 -6.14
C ASP A 31 17.36 -4.02 -5.97
N ALA A 32 16.17 -4.29 -5.41
CA ALA A 32 15.71 -5.64 -5.11
C ALA A 32 14.66 -6.16 -6.10
N VAL A 33 13.74 -5.30 -6.53
CA VAL A 33 12.63 -5.72 -7.43
C VAL A 33 13.02 -5.57 -8.90
N GLY A 34 13.62 -4.44 -9.27
CA GLY A 34 13.98 -4.07 -10.64
C GLY A 34 12.76 -3.69 -11.50
N PHE A 35 12.96 -2.85 -12.51
CA PHE A 35 11.88 -2.41 -13.40
C PHE A 35 11.55 -3.45 -14.48
N ALA A 36 10.25 -3.70 -14.71
CA ALA A 36 9.71 -4.62 -15.73
C ALA A 36 10.20 -6.09 -15.66
N THR A 37 10.82 -6.49 -14.55
CA THR A 37 11.23 -7.86 -14.25
C THR A 37 10.02 -8.73 -13.87
N THR A 38 10.20 -10.04 -13.66
CA THR A 38 9.16 -10.86 -13.04
C THR A 38 8.78 -10.35 -11.64
N GLY A 39 9.78 -9.93 -10.85
CA GLY A 39 9.57 -9.34 -9.53
C GLY A 39 8.72 -8.08 -9.58
N PHE A 40 8.92 -7.22 -10.59
CA PHE A 40 8.10 -6.03 -10.83
C PHE A 40 6.62 -6.37 -10.97
N TRP A 41 6.30 -7.31 -11.86
CA TRP A 41 4.91 -7.69 -12.13
C TRP A 41 4.28 -8.37 -10.94
N LEU A 42 5.04 -9.23 -10.23
CA LEU A 42 4.58 -9.85 -8.99
C LEU A 42 4.32 -8.81 -7.88
N PHE A 43 5.21 -7.82 -7.73
CA PHE A 43 5.04 -6.73 -6.77
C PHE A 43 3.79 -5.90 -7.05
N LEU A 44 3.57 -5.48 -8.30
CA LEU A 44 2.37 -4.74 -8.68
C LEU A 44 1.09 -5.56 -8.48
N ALA A 45 1.10 -6.82 -8.91
CA ALA A 45 -0.03 -7.72 -8.74
C ALA A 45 -0.31 -7.99 -7.25
N GLY A 46 0.75 -8.11 -6.44
CA GLY A 46 0.68 -8.23 -4.99
C GLY A 46 0.06 -7.02 -4.31
N ILE A 47 0.38 -5.79 -4.73
CA ILE A 47 -0.26 -4.57 -4.23
C ILE A 47 -1.77 -4.61 -4.49
N VAL A 48 -2.18 -5.03 -5.69
CA VAL A 48 -3.61 -5.16 -6.04
C VAL A 48 -4.29 -6.22 -5.17
N ALA A 49 -3.66 -7.37 -4.93
CA ALA A 49 -4.23 -8.40 -4.06
C ALA A 49 -4.32 -7.92 -2.60
N LEU A 50 -3.27 -7.27 -2.09
CA LEU A 50 -3.21 -6.72 -0.74
C LEU A 50 -4.27 -5.63 -0.51
N SER A 51 -4.65 -4.87 -1.54
CA SER A 51 -5.69 -3.84 -1.39
C SER A 51 -7.03 -4.39 -0.92
N PHE A 52 -7.36 -5.65 -1.22
CA PHE A 52 -8.57 -6.30 -0.71
C PHE A 52 -8.53 -6.44 0.82
N ALA A 53 -7.38 -6.77 1.39
CA ALA A 53 -7.22 -6.83 2.85
C ALA A 53 -7.37 -5.45 3.49
N PHE A 54 -6.78 -4.41 2.88
CA PHE A 54 -6.97 -3.02 3.31
C PHE A 54 -8.45 -2.61 3.28
N THR A 55 -9.13 -2.81 2.16
CA THR A 55 -10.55 -2.49 2.02
C THR A 55 -11.40 -3.26 3.03
N TRP A 56 -11.12 -4.55 3.21
CA TRP A 56 -11.88 -5.38 4.15
C TRP A 56 -11.70 -4.89 5.59
N ILE A 57 -10.46 -4.65 6.03
CA ILE A 57 -10.19 -4.11 7.38
C ILE A 57 -10.88 -2.76 7.56
N TYR A 58 -10.74 -1.85 6.59
CA TYR A 58 -11.36 -0.52 6.67
C TYR A 58 -12.88 -0.62 6.83
N ASN A 59 -13.54 -1.41 5.99
CA ASN A 59 -15.00 -1.56 6.03
C ASN A 59 -15.50 -2.26 7.30
N ASN A 60 -14.70 -3.14 7.91
CA ASN A 60 -15.06 -3.90 9.11
C ASN A 60 -14.59 -3.26 10.43
N THR A 61 -13.95 -2.09 10.39
CA THR A 61 -13.44 -1.39 11.58
C THR A 61 -14.02 0.01 11.70
N GLU A 62 -15.30 0.19 11.35
CA GLU A 62 -15.95 1.51 11.32
C GLU A 62 -15.15 2.54 10.52
N ARG A 63 -14.48 2.10 9.44
CA ARG A 63 -13.66 2.96 8.59
C ARG A 63 -12.47 3.58 9.34
N SER A 64 -11.88 2.82 10.28
CA SER A 64 -10.73 3.26 11.08
C SER A 64 -9.47 3.44 10.24
N ILE A 65 -9.03 4.68 10.10
CA ILE A 65 -7.74 5.02 9.48
C ILE A 65 -6.57 4.55 10.33
N LEU A 66 -6.69 4.61 11.67
CA LEU A 66 -5.65 4.12 12.57
C LEU A 66 -5.42 2.62 12.39
N GLY A 67 -6.50 1.83 12.24
CA GLY A 67 -6.41 0.40 11.96
C GLY A 67 -5.64 0.11 10.67
N ILE A 68 -5.89 0.90 9.63
CA ILE A 68 -5.19 0.81 8.34
C ILE A 68 -3.71 1.18 8.46
N ILE A 69 -3.37 2.24 9.21
CA ILE A 69 -1.98 2.63 9.45
C ILE A 69 -1.22 1.52 10.18
N VAL A 70 -1.82 0.95 11.23
CA VAL A 70 -1.20 -0.15 12.00
C VAL A 70 -1.01 -1.38 11.12
N PHE A 71 -2.03 -1.76 10.34
CA PHE A 71 -1.93 -2.90 9.42
C PHE A 71 -0.86 -2.68 8.34
N HIS A 72 -0.81 -1.48 7.74
CA HIS A 72 0.22 -1.11 6.78
C HIS A 72 1.63 -1.22 7.39
N GLY A 73 1.82 -0.68 8.58
CA GLY A 73 3.09 -0.78 9.32
C GLY A 73 3.47 -2.24 9.59
N TRP A 74 2.52 -3.08 9.97
CA TRP A 74 2.75 -4.50 10.23
C TRP A 74 3.16 -5.28 8.98
N VAL A 75 2.50 -5.04 7.84
CA VAL A 75 2.87 -5.67 6.56
C VAL A 75 4.29 -5.29 6.15
N ASN A 76 4.68 -4.03 6.28
CA ASN A 76 6.04 -3.59 5.98
C ASN A 76 7.05 -4.18 6.98
N PHE A 77 6.74 -4.15 8.28
CA PHE A 77 7.59 -4.71 9.32
C PHE A 77 7.89 -6.19 9.08
N THR A 78 6.85 -6.98 8.76
CA THR A 78 7.01 -8.42 8.49
C THR A 78 7.80 -8.66 7.20
N ALA A 79 7.58 -7.89 6.14
CA ALA A 79 8.32 -8.02 4.89
C ALA A 79 9.83 -7.73 5.05
N GLU A 80 10.19 -6.80 5.93
CA GLU A 80 11.60 -6.47 6.23
C GLU A 80 12.25 -7.46 7.21
N THR A 81 11.45 -8.13 8.05
CA THR A 81 11.97 -9.01 9.11
C THR A 81 12.03 -10.47 8.67
N ILE A 82 11.12 -10.91 7.81
CA ILE A 82 10.95 -12.32 7.44
C ILE A 82 11.25 -12.51 5.96
N VAL A 83 12.24 -13.35 5.66
CA VAL A 83 12.56 -13.74 4.29
C VAL A 83 11.59 -14.84 3.83
N ALA A 84 10.85 -14.56 2.76
CA ALA A 84 9.95 -15.51 2.11
C ALA A 84 10.18 -15.52 0.60
N PRO A 85 10.05 -16.68 -0.09
CA PRO A 85 10.12 -16.72 -1.55
C PRO A 85 8.97 -15.93 -2.19
N ASP A 86 9.28 -15.08 -3.18
CA ASP A 86 8.31 -14.22 -3.86
C ASP A 86 7.01 -14.94 -4.29
N PRO A 87 7.05 -16.11 -4.97
CA PRO A 87 5.81 -16.76 -5.42
C PRO A 87 4.91 -17.17 -4.25
N LEU A 88 5.50 -17.56 -3.12
CA LEU A 88 4.76 -17.91 -1.91
C LEU A 88 4.18 -16.66 -1.25
N TYR A 89 4.99 -15.61 -1.10
CA TYR A 89 4.58 -14.36 -0.46
C TYR A 89 3.44 -13.68 -1.22
N TYR A 90 3.60 -13.47 -2.54
CA TYR A 90 2.55 -12.88 -3.35
C TYR A 90 1.35 -13.81 -3.53
N GLY A 91 1.59 -15.11 -3.69
CA GLY A 91 0.52 -16.11 -3.79
C GLY A 91 -0.40 -16.13 -2.56
N LEU A 92 0.16 -15.94 -1.36
CA LEU A 92 -0.62 -15.83 -0.13
C LEU A 92 -1.62 -14.66 -0.19
N TRP A 93 -1.21 -13.51 -0.69
CA TRP A 93 -2.09 -12.35 -0.83
C TRP A 93 -3.23 -12.61 -1.81
N PHE A 94 -2.98 -13.34 -2.90
CA PHE A 94 -4.04 -13.75 -3.83
C PHE A 94 -5.03 -14.73 -3.20
N VAL A 95 -4.53 -15.71 -2.45
CA VAL A 95 -5.39 -16.66 -1.71
C VAL A 95 -6.25 -15.91 -0.69
N LEU A 96 -5.65 -14.99 0.06
CA LEU A 96 -6.37 -14.17 1.04
C LEU A 96 -7.41 -13.27 0.36
N ALA A 97 -7.05 -12.59 -0.73
CA ALA A 97 -8.00 -11.77 -1.49
C ALA A 97 -9.18 -12.60 -1.99
N GLY A 98 -8.92 -13.79 -2.54
CA GLY A 98 -9.96 -14.73 -2.97
C GLY A 98 -10.87 -15.17 -1.82
N ALA A 99 -10.29 -15.50 -0.67
CA ALA A 99 -11.05 -15.85 0.54
C ALA A 99 -11.91 -14.67 1.04
N ILE A 100 -11.35 -13.45 1.04
CA ILE A 100 -12.06 -12.23 1.44
C ILE A 100 -13.28 -12.01 0.55
N VAL A 101 -13.10 -12.09 -0.77
CA VAL A 101 -14.18 -11.89 -1.73
C VAL A 101 -15.24 -12.99 -1.61
N ALA A 102 -14.82 -14.26 -1.49
CA ALA A 102 -15.73 -15.39 -1.42
C ALA A 102 -16.61 -15.38 -0.16
N ILE A 103 -16.08 -14.90 0.97
CA ILE A 103 -16.81 -14.93 2.25
C ILE A 103 -17.52 -13.60 2.52
N TRP A 104 -16.91 -12.44 2.23
CA TRP A 104 -17.42 -11.12 2.64
C TRP A 104 -17.71 -10.14 1.51
N GLY A 105 -17.49 -10.51 0.24
CA GLY A 105 -17.60 -9.59 -0.89
C GLY A 105 -18.97 -8.91 -1.00
N ALA A 106 -20.04 -9.68 -0.88
CA ALA A 106 -21.42 -9.16 -0.99
C ALA A 106 -21.84 -8.29 0.21
N GLU A 107 -21.36 -8.58 1.42
CA GLU A 107 -21.80 -7.90 2.63
C GLU A 107 -21.02 -6.61 2.89
N THR A 108 -19.70 -6.71 2.88
CA THR A 108 -18.84 -5.64 3.42
C THR A 108 -18.15 -4.83 2.33
N MET A 109 -18.13 -5.30 1.07
CA MET A 109 -17.48 -4.58 -0.03
C MET A 109 -18.46 -3.93 -1.01
N SER A 110 -19.65 -4.48 -1.20
CA SER A 110 -20.67 -3.89 -2.08
C SER A 110 -21.84 -3.21 -1.38
N ASN A 111 -22.16 -3.58 -0.14
CA ASN A 111 -23.37 -3.13 0.57
C ASN A 111 -23.07 -2.53 1.96
N ALA A 112 -21.96 -1.81 2.11
CA ALA A 112 -21.58 -1.25 3.41
C ALA A 112 -22.66 -0.25 3.92
N PRO A 113 -23.09 -0.34 5.20
CA PRO A 113 -24.04 0.60 5.79
C PRO A 113 -23.55 2.06 5.69
N GLU A 114 -24.50 2.99 5.56
CA GLU A 114 -24.23 4.43 5.64
C GLU A 114 -23.67 4.77 7.02
N MET A 115 -22.59 5.57 7.07
CA MET A 115 -22.02 6.01 8.34
C MET A 115 -22.85 7.17 8.90
N PRO A 116 -23.07 7.24 10.22
CA PRO A 116 -23.75 8.39 10.83
C PRO A 116 -23.07 9.71 10.43
N HIS A 117 -23.83 10.61 9.82
CA HIS A 117 -23.36 11.95 9.46
C HIS A 117 -23.85 12.97 10.50
N PRO A 118 -23.06 14.03 10.77
CA PRO A 118 -23.54 15.15 11.57
C PRO A 118 -24.86 15.69 10.99
N PRO A 119 -25.79 16.18 11.82
CA PRO A 119 -27.03 16.79 11.34
C PRO A 119 -26.71 17.92 10.37
N LEU A 120 -27.38 17.94 9.21
CA LEU A 120 -27.27 19.07 8.30
C LEU A 120 -27.88 20.32 8.97
N PRO A 121 -27.31 21.52 8.76
CA PRO A 121 -27.93 22.75 9.24
C PRO A 121 -29.35 22.87 8.66
N SER A 122 -30.32 23.21 9.50
CA SER A 122 -31.68 23.50 9.06
C SER A 122 -31.66 24.72 8.13
N ASN A 123 -32.29 24.60 6.96
CA ASN A 123 -32.49 25.73 6.06
C ASN A 123 -33.20 26.87 6.80
N PRO A 124 -32.79 28.14 6.61
CA PRO A 124 -33.40 29.28 7.31
C PRO A 124 -34.87 29.48 6.98
#